data_AF-A0A7T8GZJ7-F1
#
_entry.id   AF-A0A7T8GZJ7-F1
#
_cell.length_a   1.000
_cell.length_b   1.000
_cell.length_c   1.000
_cell.angle_alpha   90.00
_cell.angle_beta   90.00
_cell.angle_gamma   90.00
#
_symmetry.space_group_name_H-M   'P 1'
#
loop_
_entity.id
_entity.type
_entity.pdbx_description
1 polymer ?
#
loop_
_entity_poly.entity_id
_entity_poly.type
_entity_poly.pdbx_seq_one_letter_code
_entity_poly.pdbx_strand_id
1 'polypeptide(L)'
;MYLEIGLAFFLILIVGYYFKVTRGYGSFEAKGYPEDKGYFPFGSQMFWDMFTRKSSFRDYPDKYREQFPGHKFYIAWSFGNPVVVVKDAELARSVLVKDFEVFPNRRPLADMKSEDNKYFANMMSVISDVEKWRKVRTMISPVFTSGKLKAMTPILQE
;
A
#
# COMPACT_ATOMS: atom_id res chain seq x y z
N MET A 1 19.49 12.58 35.51
CA MET A 1 20.06 13.42 34.44
C MET A 1 20.00 12.78 33.05
N TYR A 2 20.86 11.82 32.65
CA TYR A 2 20.83 11.29 31.26
C TYR A 2 19.54 10.53 30.89
N LEU A 3 18.97 9.77 31.83
CA LEU A 3 17.70 9.06 31.63
C LEU A 3 16.53 10.03 31.39
N GLU A 4 16.46 11.12 32.16
CA GLU A 4 15.41 12.13 32.05
C GLU A 4 15.49 12.89 30.72
N ILE A 5 16.71 13.24 30.30
CA ILE A 5 16.96 13.86 28.99
C ILE A 5 16.55 12.91 27.85
N GLY A 6 16.90 11.63 27.97
CA GLY A 6 16.49 10.61 26.99
C GLY A 6 14.97 10.43 26.89
N LEU A 7 14.27 10.40 28.03
CA LEU A 7 12.82 10.30 28.09
C LEU A 7 12.13 11.56 27.51
N ALA A 8 12.65 12.75 27.81
CA ALA A 8 12.12 13.99 27.26
C ALA A 8 12.28 14.05 25.73
N PHE A 9 13.45 13.64 25.21
CA PHE A 9 13.68 13.54 23.77
C PHE A 9 12.74 12.53 23.10
N PHE A 10 12.58 11.35 23.69
CA PHE A 10 11.67 10.33 23.19
C PHE A 10 10.20 10.81 23.17
N LEU A 11 9.78 11.55 24.20
CA LEU A 11 8.45 12.13 24.27
C LEU A 11 8.23 13.19 23.18
N ILE A 12 9.22 14.05 22.92
CA ILE A 12 9.17 15.02 21.81
C ILE A 12 9.03 14.30 20.46
N LEU A 13 9.76 13.20 20.24
CA LEU A 13 9.62 12.39 19.02
C LEU A 13 8.23 11.78 18.89
N ILE A 14 7.66 11.22 19.98
CA ILE A 14 6.30 10.67 19.97
C ILE A 14 5.27 11.76 19.67
N VAL A 15 5.37 12.92 20.31
CA VAL A 15 4.45 14.05 20.11
C VAL A 15 4.55 14.57 18.68
N GLY A 16 5.77 14.75 18.17
CA GLY A 16 5.99 15.15 16.78
C GLY A 16 5.44 14.12 15.78
N TYR A 17 5.63 12.83 16.05
CA TYR A 17 5.08 11.76 15.23
C TYR A 17 3.56 11.69 15.30
N TYR A 18 2.97 11.89 16.48
CA TYR A 18 1.52 11.97 16.68
C TYR A 18 0.92 13.06 15.80
N PHE A 19 1.42 14.30 15.90
CA PHE A 19 0.93 15.41 15.07
C PHE A 19 1.12 15.15 13.58
N LYS A 20 2.25 14.56 13.16
CA LYS A 20 2.49 14.21 11.76
C LYS A 20 1.44 13.22 11.24
N VAL A 21 1.11 12.20 12.03
CA VAL A 21 0.21 11.11 11.62
C VAL A 21 -1.25 11.52 11.67
N THR A 22 -1.67 12.29 12.66
CA THR A 22 -3.10 12.61 12.90
C THR A 22 -3.59 13.85 12.18
N ARG A 23 -2.70 14.70 11.64
CA ARG A 23 -3.06 15.99 10.99
C ARG A 23 -4.12 15.89 9.89
N GLY A 24 -4.19 14.76 9.20
CA GLY A 24 -5.11 14.56 8.06
C GLY A 24 -6.47 13.95 8.42
N TYR A 25 -6.62 13.36 9.60
CA TYR A 25 -7.80 12.55 9.94
C TYR A 25 -9.07 13.40 10.00
N GLY A 26 -10.16 12.89 9.43
CA GLY A 26 -11.47 13.55 9.33
C GLY A 26 -11.58 14.60 8.23
N SER A 27 -10.49 14.87 7.49
CA SER A 27 -10.48 15.93 6.48
C SER A 27 -11.28 15.61 5.22
N PHE A 28 -11.51 14.33 4.93
CA PHE A 28 -12.31 13.88 3.79
C PHE A 28 -13.78 13.70 4.18
N GLU A 29 -14.05 13.23 5.39
CA GLU A 29 -15.39 13.19 5.98
C GLU A 29 -15.99 14.60 6.03
N ALA A 30 -15.22 15.60 6.46
CA ALA A 30 -15.64 17.01 6.46
C ALA A 30 -15.97 17.56 5.05
N LYS A 31 -15.47 16.90 3.99
CA LYS A 31 -15.75 17.22 2.58
C LYS A 31 -16.86 16.34 1.97
N GLY A 32 -17.46 15.44 2.76
CA GLY A 32 -18.53 14.54 2.33
C GLY A 32 -18.07 13.24 1.66
N TYR A 33 -16.80 12.88 1.78
CA TYR A 33 -16.30 11.60 1.27
C TYR A 33 -16.38 10.50 2.34
N PRO A 34 -16.62 9.23 1.97
CA PRO A 34 -16.55 8.10 2.90
C PRO A 34 -15.12 7.91 3.40
N GLU A 35 -14.88 8.23 4.67
CA GLU A 35 -13.58 8.15 5.32
C GLU A 35 -13.65 7.21 6.52
N ASP A 36 -12.75 6.22 6.56
CA ASP A 36 -12.55 5.36 7.72
C ASP A 36 -11.76 6.10 8.81
N LYS A 37 -12.14 5.86 10.05
CA LYS A 37 -11.57 6.56 11.19
C LYS A 37 -10.09 6.22 11.37
N GLY A 38 -9.24 7.24 11.36
CA GLY A 38 -7.81 7.11 11.63
C GLY A 38 -7.51 7.03 13.13
N TYR A 39 -6.63 6.10 13.51
CA TYR A 39 -6.14 5.92 14.88
C TYR A 39 -4.61 5.96 14.90
N PHE A 40 -4.02 6.82 15.74
CA PHE A 40 -2.58 6.77 16.01
C PHE A 40 -2.18 5.39 16.55
N PRO A 41 -1.02 4.80 16.21
CA PRO A 41 -0.01 5.32 15.29
C PRO A 41 -0.14 4.84 13.85
N PHE A 42 -0.96 3.81 13.59
CA PHE A 42 -0.92 3.08 12.32
C PHE A 42 -1.96 3.54 11.29
N GLY A 43 -2.96 4.32 11.71
CA GLY A 43 -4.06 4.79 10.86
C GLY A 43 -5.33 3.97 11.08
N SER A 44 -6.00 3.61 9.99
CA SER A 44 -7.27 2.87 10.00
C SER A 44 -7.23 1.61 10.86
N GLN A 45 -8.40 1.19 11.37
CA GLN A 45 -8.55 0.03 12.25
C GLN A 45 -7.89 -1.24 11.69
N MET A 46 -7.85 -1.39 10.37
CA MET A 46 -7.15 -2.51 9.72
C MET A 46 -5.72 -2.69 10.22
N PHE A 47 -4.93 -1.62 10.24
CA PHE A 47 -3.51 -1.70 10.57
C PHE A 47 -3.30 -2.05 12.06
N TRP A 48 -4.23 -1.63 12.92
CA TRP A 48 -4.27 -2.00 14.32
C TRP A 48 -4.58 -3.48 14.55
N ASP A 49 -5.60 -4.01 13.88
CA ASP A 49 -5.95 -5.42 13.98
C ASP A 49 -4.83 -6.32 13.44
N MET A 50 -4.12 -5.86 12.41
CA MET A 50 -2.94 -6.56 11.90
C MET A 50 -1.79 -6.56 12.90
N PHE A 51 -1.48 -5.40 13.50
CA PHE A 51 -0.43 -5.29 14.52
C PHE A 51 -0.73 -6.15 15.75
N THR A 52 -2.00 -6.18 16.18
CA THR A 52 -2.47 -6.97 17.33
C THR A 52 -2.76 -8.44 16.97
N ARG A 53 -2.53 -8.85 15.71
CA ARG A 53 -2.80 -10.20 15.18
C ARG A 53 -4.25 -10.68 15.35
N LYS A 54 -5.20 -9.75 15.49
CA LYS A 54 -6.64 -10.04 15.54
C LYS A 54 -7.22 -10.42 14.18
N SER A 55 -6.60 -9.95 13.10
CA SER A 55 -7.00 -10.27 11.74
C SER A 55 -5.79 -10.17 10.82
N SER A 56 -5.84 -10.91 9.71
CA SER A 56 -4.87 -10.85 8.64
C SER A 56 -5.39 -10.02 7.48
N PHE A 57 -4.52 -9.63 6.54
CA PHE A 57 -4.94 -8.99 5.28
C PHE A 57 -6.02 -9.80 4.52
N ARG A 58 -6.10 -11.12 4.73
CA ARG A 58 -7.05 -11.99 4.06
C ARG A 58 -8.50 -11.77 4.52
N ASP A 59 -8.68 -11.30 5.76
CA ASP A 59 -10.00 -11.15 6.38
C ASP A 59 -10.64 -9.79 6.06
N TYR A 60 -9.83 -8.87 5.52
CA TYR A 60 -10.24 -7.49 5.26
C TYR A 60 -11.08 -7.28 4.01
N PRO A 61 -10.89 -7.99 2.88
CA PRO A 61 -11.77 -7.85 1.72
C PRO A 61 -13.26 -7.97 2.04
N ASP A 62 -13.62 -8.92 2.90
CA ASP A 62 -15.02 -9.12 3.31
C ASP A 62 -15.49 -7.99 4.24
N LYS A 63 -14.69 -7.62 5.25
CA LYS A 63 -14.97 -6.46 6.13
C LYS A 63 -15.10 -5.16 5.34
N TYR A 64 -14.30 -4.97 4.28
CA TYR A 64 -14.31 -3.81 3.41
C TYR A 64 -15.51 -3.75 2.49
N ARG A 65 -16.01 -4.91 2.06
CA ARG A 65 -17.24 -4.99 1.28
C ARG A 65 -18.41 -4.43 2.07
N GLU A 66 -18.48 -4.75 3.35
CA GLU A 66 -19.53 -4.33 4.27
C GLU A 66 -19.37 -2.87 4.75
N GLN A 67 -18.15 -2.37 4.89
CA GLN A 67 -17.88 -0.96 5.24
C GLN A 67 -18.37 0.02 4.16
N PHE A 68 -19.06 1.09 4.54
CA PHE A 68 -19.62 2.09 3.61
C PHE A 68 -20.49 1.46 2.50
N PRO A 69 -21.66 0.91 2.85
CA PRO A 69 -22.59 0.39 1.86
C PRO A 69 -22.99 1.49 0.86
N GLY A 70 -23.20 1.10 -0.39
CA GLY A 70 -23.54 2.02 -1.49
C GLY A 70 -22.38 2.84 -2.07
N HIS A 71 -21.21 2.86 -1.41
CA HIS A 71 -20.04 3.58 -1.91
C HIS A 71 -19.12 2.67 -2.72
N LYS A 72 -18.67 3.16 -3.89
CA LYS A 72 -17.74 2.46 -4.79
C LYS A 72 -16.29 2.45 -4.28
N PHE A 73 -15.95 3.37 -3.39
CA PHE A 73 -14.66 3.48 -2.73
C PHE A 73 -14.82 4.13 -1.36
N TYR A 74 -13.78 4.06 -0.53
CA TYR A 74 -13.64 4.87 0.68
C TYR A 74 -12.17 5.17 0.95
N ILE A 75 -11.92 6.09 1.86
CA ILE A 75 -10.58 6.56 2.21
C ILE A 75 -10.19 5.94 3.54
N ALA A 76 -9.07 5.24 3.55
CA ALA A 76 -8.44 4.70 4.74
C ALA A 76 -7.14 5.45 5.04
N TRP A 77 -6.57 5.26 6.22
CA TRP A 77 -5.30 5.88 6.61
C TRP A 77 -4.23 4.82 6.85
N SER A 78 -3.07 5.01 6.23
CA SER A 78 -1.88 4.17 6.39
C SER A 78 -0.71 5.01 6.86
N PHE A 79 -0.36 4.92 8.14
CA PHE A 79 0.71 5.70 8.78
C PHE A 79 0.59 7.21 8.51
N GLY A 80 -0.63 7.75 8.58
CA GLY A 80 -0.93 9.16 8.34
C GLY A 80 -1.06 9.56 6.87
N ASN A 81 -0.90 8.63 5.92
CA ASN A 81 -1.15 8.88 4.50
C ASN A 81 -2.55 8.37 4.13
N PRO A 82 -3.34 9.15 3.37
CA PRO A 82 -4.62 8.68 2.89
C PRO A 82 -4.42 7.62 1.80
N VAL A 83 -5.27 6.61 1.80
CA VAL A 83 -5.29 5.50 0.84
C VAL A 83 -6.72 5.32 0.36
N VAL A 84 -6.92 5.39 -0.95
CA VAL A 84 -8.22 5.10 -1.54
C VAL A 84 -8.36 3.59 -1.67
N VAL A 85 -9.38 3.02 -1.01
CA VAL A 85 -9.75 1.61 -1.15
C VAL A 85 -10.90 1.51 -2.14
N VAL A 86 -10.64 0.85 -3.27
CA VAL A 86 -11.61 0.65 -4.34
C VAL A 86 -12.37 -0.66 -4.12
N LYS A 87 -13.71 -0.59 -4.12
CA LYS A 87 -14.61 -1.73 -3.92
C LYS A 87 -15.36 -2.14 -5.19
N ASP A 88 -15.48 -1.23 -6.14
CA ASP A 88 -16.23 -1.41 -7.39
C ASP A 88 -15.32 -1.92 -8.52
N ALA A 89 -15.80 -2.93 -9.26
CA ALA A 89 -15.01 -3.59 -10.31
C ALA A 89 -14.78 -2.68 -11.53
N GLU A 90 -15.73 -1.80 -11.87
CA GLU A 90 -15.56 -0.88 -12.99
C GLU A 90 -14.54 0.22 -12.63
N LEU A 91 -14.60 0.71 -11.39
CA LEU A 91 -13.62 1.66 -10.87
C LEU A 91 -12.23 1.01 -10.80
N ALA A 92 -12.12 -0.23 -10.32
CA ALA A 92 -10.87 -0.97 -10.30
C ALA A 92 -10.30 -1.17 -11.71
N ARG A 93 -11.14 -1.51 -12.69
CA ARG A 93 -10.73 -1.61 -14.10
C ARG A 93 -10.24 -0.28 -14.66
N SER A 94 -10.84 0.83 -14.24
CA SER A 94 -10.42 2.16 -14.67
C SER A 94 -9.02 2.45 -14.17
N VAL A 95 -8.78 2.29 -12.87
CA VAL A 95 -7.46 2.50 -12.23
C VAL A 95 -6.37 1.53 -12.74
N LEU A 96 -6.70 0.24 -12.89
CA LEU A 96 -5.70 -0.80 -13.17
C LEU A 96 -5.42 -1.03 -14.67
N VAL A 97 -6.34 -0.61 -15.55
CA VAL A 97 -6.27 -0.95 -16.98
C VAL A 97 -6.49 0.27 -17.87
N LYS A 98 -7.62 0.97 -17.73
CA LYS A 98 -7.99 2.04 -18.68
C LYS A 98 -7.06 3.25 -18.54
N ASP A 99 -6.84 3.68 -17.30
CA ASP A 99 -6.16 4.94 -16.99
C ASP A 99 -4.72 4.70 -16.54
N PHE A 100 -4.02 3.76 -17.19
CA PHE A 100 -2.65 3.38 -16.83
C PHE A 100 -1.68 4.57 -16.81
N GLU A 101 -1.89 5.57 -17.68
CA GLU A 101 -1.06 6.76 -17.75
C GLU A 101 -1.15 7.62 -16.47
N VAL A 102 -2.27 7.55 -15.75
CA VAL A 102 -2.49 8.23 -14.47
C VAL A 102 -1.94 7.41 -13.30
N PHE A 103 -2.06 6.09 -13.35
CA PHE A 103 -1.65 5.17 -12.28
C PHE A 103 -0.54 4.18 -12.69
N PRO A 104 0.60 4.63 -13.25
CA PRO A 104 1.59 3.70 -13.79
C PRO A 104 2.42 3.02 -12.70
N ASN A 105 2.47 3.62 -11.51
CA ASN A 105 3.42 3.28 -10.45
C ASN A 105 2.74 2.67 -9.23
N ARG A 106 3.45 1.72 -8.60
CA ARG A 106 3.06 1.12 -7.32
C ARG A 106 3.59 1.97 -6.16
N ARG A 107 2.94 1.86 -4.99
CA ARG A 107 3.45 2.44 -3.75
C ARG A 107 4.82 1.81 -3.44
N PRO A 108 5.88 2.60 -3.20
CA PRO A 108 7.16 2.05 -2.78
C PRO A 108 7.08 1.38 -1.41
N LEU A 109 7.77 0.25 -1.29
CA LEU A 109 8.05 -0.37 0.00
C LEU A 109 9.32 0.29 0.57
N ALA A 110 9.17 1.20 1.54
CA ALA A 110 10.28 1.82 2.29
C ALA A 110 11.48 2.28 1.42
N ASP A 111 12.71 2.16 1.96
CA ASP A 111 13.99 2.56 1.36
C ASP A 111 14.40 1.76 0.12
N MET A 112 13.53 0.91 -0.44
CA MET A 112 13.81 0.20 -1.70
C MET A 112 13.90 1.15 -2.91
N LYS A 113 13.51 2.42 -2.73
CA LYS A 113 13.66 3.49 -3.71
C LYS A 113 15.01 4.22 -3.66
N SER A 114 15.88 3.99 -2.66
CA SER A 114 17.15 4.71 -2.65
C SER A 114 18.01 4.26 -3.82
N GLU A 115 18.63 5.22 -4.52
CA GLU A 115 19.63 4.93 -5.55
C GLU A 115 20.81 4.11 -5.00
N ASP A 116 20.98 4.14 -3.67
CA ASP A 116 21.96 3.36 -2.93
C ASP A 116 21.64 1.86 -2.88
N ASN A 117 20.36 1.48 -3.04
CA ASN A 117 19.95 0.08 -2.97
C ASN A 117 19.88 -0.57 -4.37
N LYS A 118 21.07 -0.76 -4.94
CA LYS A 118 21.30 -1.35 -6.27
C LYS A 118 20.65 -2.72 -6.49
N TYR A 119 20.35 -3.46 -5.42
CA TYR A 119 19.78 -4.80 -5.48
C TYR A 119 18.28 -4.79 -5.81
N PHE A 120 17.51 -3.82 -5.30
CA PHE A 120 16.07 -3.75 -5.49
C PHE A 120 15.64 -2.77 -6.60
N ALA A 121 16.52 -1.85 -6.99
CA ALA A 121 16.24 -0.80 -7.98
C ALA A 121 15.82 -1.29 -9.38
N ASN A 122 16.05 -2.58 -9.69
CA ASN A 122 15.67 -3.21 -10.96
C ASN A 122 14.51 -4.22 -10.82
N MET A 123 13.92 -4.38 -9.63
CA MET A 123 12.78 -5.26 -9.44
C MET A 123 11.52 -4.68 -10.11
N MET A 124 10.81 -5.50 -10.87
CA MET A 124 9.60 -5.08 -11.59
C MET A 124 8.51 -4.51 -10.68
N SER A 125 8.47 -4.92 -9.41
CA SER A 125 7.54 -4.41 -8.40
C SER A 125 7.94 -3.07 -7.78
N VAL A 126 9.19 -2.62 -7.97
CA VAL A 126 9.80 -1.45 -7.30
C VAL A 126 10.10 -0.32 -8.30
N ILE A 127 10.43 -0.64 -9.55
CA ILE A 127 10.71 0.34 -10.59
C ILE A 127 9.54 1.33 -10.71
N SER A 128 9.83 2.62 -10.65
CA SER A 128 8.86 3.71 -10.83
C SER A 128 9.07 4.53 -12.12
N ASP A 129 10.15 4.26 -12.85
CA ASP A 129 10.33 4.73 -14.21
C ASP A 129 9.55 3.80 -15.15
N VAL A 130 8.54 4.36 -15.82
CA VAL A 130 7.61 3.62 -16.68
C VAL A 130 8.32 3.00 -17.88
N GLU A 131 9.29 3.69 -18.48
CA GLU A 131 10.02 3.16 -19.64
C GLU A 131 10.94 2.02 -19.23
N LYS A 132 11.65 2.19 -18.11
CA LYS A 132 12.48 1.14 -17.52
C LYS A 132 11.64 -0.08 -17.17
N TRP A 133 10.48 0.12 -16.55
CA TRP A 133 9.55 -0.95 -16.21
C TRP A 133 9.04 -1.67 -17.46
N ARG A 134 8.67 -0.93 -18.53
CA ARG A 134 8.25 -1.51 -19.82
C ARG A 134 9.36 -2.37 -20.42
N LYS A 135 10.61 -1.89 -20.45
CA LYS A 135 11.76 -2.65 -20.96
C LYS A 135 11.96 -3.96 -20.19
N VAL A 136 12.00 -3.90 -18.86
CA VAL A 136 12.17 -5.09 -17.99
C VAL A 136 11.00 -6.07 -18.15
N ARG A 137 9.76 -5.56 -18.22
CA ARG A 137 8.57 -6.38 -18.43
C ARG A 137 8.58 -7.09 -19.78
N THR A 138 8.91 -6.40 -20.86
CA THR A 138 9.01 -6.99 -22.20
C THR A 138 10.08 -8.09 -22.25
N MET A 139 11.20 -7.92 -21.53
CA MET A 139 12.26 -8.92 -21.44
C MET A 139 11.83 -10.19 -20.69
N ILE A 140 11.08 -10.06 -19.58
CA ILE A 140 10.73 -11.19 -18.71
C ILE A 140 9.46 -11.93 -19.18
N SER A 141 8.50 -11.22 -19.79
CA SER A 141 7.20 -11.79 -20.19
C SER A 141 7.27 -13.09 -21.01
N PRO A 142 8.22 -13.28 -21.97
CA PRO A 142 8.33 -14.50 -22.76
C PRO A 142 8.61 -15.79 -21.96
N VAL A 143 9.21 -15.66 -20.76
CA VAL A 143 9.52 -16.81 -19.89
C VAL A 143 8.26 -17.48 -19.36
N PHE A 144 7.18 -16.72 -19.22
CA PHE A 144 5.90 -17.19 -18.65
C PHE A 144 4.85 -17.53 -19.70
N THR A 145 5.28 -17.84 -20.93
CA THR A 145 4.36 -18.35 -21.97
C THR A 145 3.89 -19.76 -21.63
N SER A 146 2.69 -20.12 -22.09
CA SER A 146 2.11 -21.46 -21.84
C SER A 146 3.03 -22.61 -22.28
N GLY A 147 3.81 -22.43 -23.35
CA GLY A 147 4.78 -23.42 -23.83
C GLY A 147 5.95 -23.61 -22.86
N LYS A 148 6.54 -22.52 -22.35
CA LYS A 148 7.62 -22.58 -21.36
C LYS A 148 7.14 -23.14 -20.02
N LEU A 149 5.94 -22.74 -19.57
CA LEU A 149 5.35 -23.27 -18.34
C LEU A 149 5.08 -24.78 -18.42
N LYS A 150 4.57 -25.28 -19.55
CA LYS A 150 4.40 -26.72 -19.77
C LYS A 150 5.74 -27.47 -19.74
N ALA A 151 6.79 -26.90 -20.34
CA ALA A 151 8.13 -27.48 -20.31
C ALA A 151 8.73 -27.55 -18.89
N MET A 152 8.34 -26.66 -17.98
CA MET A 152 8.77 -26.66 -16.57
C MET A 152 7.97 -27.63 -15.69
N THR A 153 6.82 -28.12 -16.16
CA THR A 153 5.92 -28.96 -15.35
C THR A 153 6.59 -30.23 -14.78
N PRO A 154 7.43 -30.97 -15.53
CA PRO A 154 8.11 -32.16 -14.98
C PRO A 154 8.97 -31.84 -13.76
N ILE A 155 9.71 -30.71 -13.78
CA ILE A 155 10.59 -30.28 -12.68
C ILE A 155 9.77 -29.86 -11.45
N LEU A 156 8.57 -29.31 -11.64
CA LEU A 156 7.69 -28.89 -10.54
C LEU A 156 6.97 -30.06 -9.87
N GLN A 157 6.95 -31.23 -10.51
CA GLN A 157 6.29 -32.43 -10.03
C GLN A 157 7.26 -33.44 -9.38
N GLU A 158 8.57 -33.18 -9.46
CA GLU A 158 9.60 -33.84 -8.64
C GLU A 158 9.57 -33.31 -7.20
#